data_AF-A0A1V8TEZ1-F1
#
_entry.id   AF-A0A1V8TEZ1-F1
#
_cell.length_a   1.000
_cell.length_b   1.000
_cell.length_c   1.000
_cell.angle_alpha   90.00
_cell.angle_beta   90.00
_cell.angle_gamma   90.00
#
_symmetry.space_group_name_H-M   'P 1'
#
loop_
_entity.id
_entity.type
_entity.pdbx_description
1 polymer ?
#
loop_
_entity_poly.entity_id
_entity_poly.type
_entity_poly.pdbx_seq_one_letter_code
_entity_poly.pdbx_strand_id
1 'polypeptide(L)'
;MGKGKNSKGAVSKHSQARIDHLQRIAQYLIKQAHQINESALLRPADSISPPQSASDGIVSESDHAAAFTAPAPDTSSDPAVTGSAVTSEYHFPGLPNLYTSHLTSIARKTQIRLPPQVKHNICKRCSTPLLSHLTCTTRIENLSRDGGKPWADVQTSDCRACGARRRVPVGAKRQLGKAERDALIKEADDGNVKHR
;
A
#
# COMPACT_ATOMS: atom_id res chain seq x y z
N MET A 1 -23.37 -37.82 21.92
CA MET A 1 -22.64 -37.93 20.63
C MET A 1 -22.81 -36.61 19.85
N GLY A 2 -21.78 -35.77 19.81
CA GLY A 2 -21.83 -34.44 19.18
C GLY A 2 -21.45 -34.48 17.69
N LYS A 3 -22.38 -34.06 16.83
CA LYS A 3 -22.27 -34.01 15.36
C LYS A 3 -21.03 -33.22 14.89
N GLY A 4 -20.22 -33.85 14.03
CA GLY A 4 -18.99 -33.29 13.46
C GLY A 4 -19.23 -32.05 12.57
N LYS A 5 -18.48 -30.98 12.85
CA LYS A 5 -18.56 -29.68 12.17
C LYS A 5 -17.50 -29.55 11.06
N ASN A 6 -17.45 -30.42 10.05
CA ASN A 6 -16.28 -30.46 9.15
C ASN A 6 -16.55 -30.21 7.65
N SER A 7 -17.64 -29.55 7.23
CA SER A 7 -17.87 -29.26 5.80
C SER A 7 -17.76 -27.80 5.38
N LYS A 8 -17.84 -26.82 6.29
CA LYS A 8 -17.83 -25.39 5.94
C LYS A 8 -16.45 -24.81 5.58
N GLY A 9 -15.37 -25.61 5.66
CA GLY A 9 -14.00 -25.13 5.52
C GLY A 9 -13.32 -25.35 4.17
N ALA A 10 -13.88 -26.16 3.25
CA ALA A 10 -13.16 -26.53 2.02
C ALA A 10 -13.11 -25.38 0.99
N VAL A 11 -14.25 -24.71 0.75
CA VAL A 11 -14.34 -23.59 -0.22
C VAL A 11 -13.60 -22.34 0.30
N SER A 12 -13.57 -22.14 1.62
CA SER A 12 -12.77 -21.07 2.24
C SER A 12 -11.27 -21.33 2.09
N LYS A 13 -10.81 -22.59 2.15
CA LYS A 13 -9.39 -22.94 2.03
C LYS A 13 -8.81 -22.59 0.66
N HIS A 14 -9.49 -22.95 -0.43
CA HIS A 14 -9.00 -22.61 -1.78
C HIS A 14 -8.92 -21.09 -1.99
N SER A 15 -9.94 -20.36 -1.53
CA SER A 15 -9.98 -18.90 -1.64
C SER A 15 -8.89 -18.24 -0.78
N GLN A 16 -8.63 -18.76 0.43
CA GLN A 16 -7.51 -18.34 1.28
C GLN A 16 -6.16 -18.63 0.63
N ALA A 17 -5.96 -19.85 0.11
CA ALA A 17 -4.74 -20.23 -0.58
C ALA A 17 -4.46 -19.33 -1.79
N ARG A 18 -5.51 -18.97 -2.55
CA ARG A 18 -5.40 -18.02 -3.66
C ARG A 18 -5.02 -16.62 -3.19
N ILE A 19 -5.64 -16.11 -2.12
CA ILE A 19 -5.30 -14.81 -1.53
C ILE A 19 -3.82 -14.78 -1.13
N ASP A 20 -3.36 -15.81 -0.42
CA ASP A 20 -1.97 -15.91 0.04
C ASP A 20 -1.00 -15.99 -1.13
N HIS A 21 -1.32 -16.78 -2.16
CA HIS A 21 -0.51 -16.91 -3.37
C HIS A 21 -0.38 -15.57 -4.10
N LEU A 22 -1.48 -14.85 -4.31
CA LEU A 22 -1.46 -13.53 -4.94
C LEU A 22 -0.64 -12.51 -4.14
N GLN A 23 -0.71 -12.55 -2.82
CA GLN A 23 0.10 -11.71 -1.97
C GLN A 23 1.60 -12.03 -2.11
N ARG A 24 1.97 -13.31 -2.11
CA ARG A 24 3.38 -13.73 -2.30
C ARG A 24 3.91 -13.28 -3.65
N ILE A 25 3.15 -13.44 -4.72
CA ILE A 25 3.53 -12.95 -6.07
C ILE A 25 3.76 -11.45 -6.04
N ALA A 26 2.81 -10.66 -5.50
CA ALA A 26 2.93 -9.21 -5.47
C ALA A 26 4.19 -8.75 -4.72
N GLN A 27 4.51 -9.41 -3.60
CA GLN A 27 5.72 -9.11 -2.83
C GLN A 27 7.00 -9.53 -3.57
N TYR A 28 6.99 -10.70 -4.22
CA TYR A 28 8.12 -11.20 -4.98
C TYR A 28 8.48 -10.27 -6.13
N LEU A 29 7.49 -9.81 -6.91
CA LEU A 29 7.72 -8.92 -8.05
C LEU A 29 8.34 -7.58 -7.63
N ILE A 30 7.92 -7.01 -6.51
CA ILE A 30 8.55 -5.78 -5.98
C ILE A 30 10.00 -6.05 -5.59
N LYS A 31 10.26 -7.15 -4.88
CA LYS A 31 11.62 -7.52 -4.48
C LYS A 31 12.53 -7.77 -5.68
N GLN A 32 12.03 -8.48 -6.69
CA GLN A 32 12.75 -8.76 -7.92
C GLN A 32 13.09 -7.48 -8.69
N ALA A 33 12.12 -6.57 -8.83
CA ALA A 33 12.37 -5.30 -9.49
C ALA A 33 13.38 -4.42 -8.73
N HIS A 34 13.37 -4.46 -7.40
CA HIS A 34 14.40 -3.80 -6.61
C HIS A 34 15.79 -4.40 -6.85
N GLN A 35 15.91 -5.73 -6.86
CA GLN A 35 17.18 -6.41 -7.15
C GLN A 35 17.73 -6.05 -8.53
N ILE A 36 16.87 -5.99 -9.55
CA ILE A 36 17.28 -5.59 -10.90
C ILE A 36 17.81 -4.16 -10.89
N ASN A 37 17.10 -3.22 -10.25
CA ASN A 37 17.55 -1.82 -10.18
C ASN A 37 18.87 -1.67 -9.40
N GLU A 38 19.00 -2.34 -8.25
CA GLU A 38 20.23 -2.33 -7.45
C GLU A 38 21.43 -2.88 -8.25
N SER A 39 21.23 -4.00 -8.95
CA SER A 39 22.26 -4.59 -9.81
C SER A 39 22.64 -3.69 -10.99
N ALA A 40 21.70 -2.88 -11.50
CA ALA A 40 21.97 -1.91 -12.56
C ALA A 40 22.83 -0.73 -12.05
N LEU A 41 22.62 -0.28 -10.82
CA LEU A 41 23.40 0.80 -10.19
C LEU A 41 24.84 0.38 -9.83
N LEU A 42 25.09 -0.93 -9.67
CA LEU A 42 26.43 -1.49 -9.41
C LEU A 42 27.20 -1.86 -10.69
N ARG A 43 26.63 -1.65 -11.89
CA ARG A 43 27.41 -1.87 -13.13
C ARG A 43 28.48 -0.78 -13.24
N PRO A 44 29.77 -1.14 -13.38
CA PRO A 44 30.80 -0.17 -13.77
C PRO A 44 30.36 0.54 -15.03
N ALA A 45 30.57 1.85 -15.11
CA ALA A 45 30.25 2.70 -16.26
C ALA A 45 31.16 2.42 -17.47
N ASP A 46 31.42 1.16 -17.79
CA ASP A 46 32.20 0.78 -18.95
C ASP A 46 31.26 0.46 -20.11
N SER A 47 31.40 1.28 -21.15
CA SER A 47 30.78 1.20 -22.48
C SER A 47 29.42 1.89 -22.62
N ILE A 48 29.50 3.22 -22.79
CA ILE A 48 28.57 3.95 -23.64
C ILE A 48 28.56 3.28 -25.02
N SER A 49 27.45 2.64 -25.36
CA SER A 49 27.03 2.47 -26.75
C SER A 49 25.55 2.80 -26.80
N PRO A 50 25.14 3.88 -27.48
CA PRO A 50 23.74 4.21 -27.64
C PRO A 50 23.02 3.08 -28.38
N PRO A 51 21.78 2.72 -28.02
CA PRO A 51 20.94 1.95 -28.92
C PRO A 51 20.71 2.80 -30.16
N GLN A 52 21.26 2.37 -31.30
CA GLN A 52 20.96 2.95 -32.60
C GLN A 52 19.47 2.70 -32.87
N SER A 53 18.67 3.74 -32.69
CA SER A 53 17.30 3.78 -33.18
C SER A 53 17.35 3.68 -34.70
N ALA A 54 17.07 2.49 -35.23
CA ALA A 54 16.64 2.34 -36.60
C ALA A 54 15.35 3.14 -36.77
N SER A 55 15.44 4.26 -37.47
CA SER A 55 14.31 5.04 -37.94
C SER A 55 13.82 4.39 -39.22
N ASP A 56 12.86 3.48 -39.10
CA ASP A 56 12.07 3.09 -40.25
C ASP A 56 11.16 4.26 -40.63
N GLY A 57 11.39 4.77 -41.83
CA GLY A 57 10.73 5.93 -42.40
C GLY A 57 9.24 5.71 -42.57
N ILE A 58 8.46 6.65 -42.06
CA ILE A 58 7.12 6.92 -42.56
C ILE A 58 7.16 8.32 -43.13
N VAL A 59 7.00 8.37 -44.46
CA VAL A 59 6.81 9.58 -45.26
C VAL A 59 5.58 10.35 -44.76
N SER A 60 5.78 11.61 -44.39
CA SER A 60 4.71 12.60 -44.27
C SER A 60 4.41 13.14 -45.66
N GLU A 61 3.21 12.87 -46.17
CA GLU A 61 2.58 13.66 -47.21
C GLU A 61 1.51 14.52 -46.55
N SER A 62 1.64 15.83 -46.73
CA SER A 62 0.66 16.82 -46.29
C SER A 62 -0.56 16.76 -47.20
N ASP A 63 -1.70 17.29 -46.77
CA ASP A 63 -2.58 18.13 -47.60
C ASP A 63 -3.78 18.71 -46.78
N HIS A 64 -3.64 20.00 -46.45
CA HIS A 64 -4.59 21.15 -46.53
C HIS A 64 -5.99 21.18 -45.90
N ALA A 65 -6.22 22.36 -45.28
CA ALA A 65 -7.45 23.18 -45.21
C ALA A 65 -8.50 22.83 -44.11
N ALA A 66 -9.11 23.75 -43.35
CA ALA A 66 -9.09 25.21 -43.31
C ALA A 66 -9.58 25.76 -41.95
N ALA A 67 -8.96 26.88 -41.54
CA ALA A 67 -9.51 28.14 -40.99
C ALA A 67 -10.41 28.23 -39.72
N PHE A 68 -10.25 29.42 -39.10
CA PHE A 68 -11.04 30.17 -38.09
C PHE A 68 -10.56 30.04 -36.62
N THR A 69 -10.19 31.08 -35.86
CA THR A 69 -10.11 32.55 -35.98
C THR A 69 -9.22 33.06 -34.82
N ALA A 70 -8.37 34.08 -35.05
CA ALA A 70 -7.57 34.82 -34.04
C ALA A 70 -8.45 35.88 -33.27
N PRO A 71 -7.98 36.72 -32.31
CA PRO A 71 -6.61 37.00 -31.86
C PRO A 71 -6.39 37.16 -30.32
N ALA A 72 -5.12 37.35 -29.93
CA ALA A 72 -4.65 37.71 -28.59
C ALA A 72 -5.03 39.16 -28.18
N PRO A 73 -4.86 39.53 -26.89
CA PRO A 73 -3.64 40.30 -26.56
C PRO A 73 -3.00 40.02 -25.18
N ASP A 74 -1.67 39.89 -25.21
CA ASP A 74 -0.62 40.50 -24.38
C ASP A 74 -0.91 40.93 -22.93
N THR A 75 -0.13 40.38 -21.97
CA THR A 75 0.85 41.09 -21.11
C THR A 75 1.00 40.49 -19.71
N SER A 76 2.26 40.14 -19.39
CA SER A 76 2.89 40.00 -18.06
C SER A 76 2.25 39.08 -17.00
N SER A 77 2.91 37.98 -16.66
CA SER A 77 3.77 37.89 -15.46
C SER A 77 4.19 36.43 -15.25
N ASP A 78 5.51 36.18 -15.32
CA ASP A 78 6.12 35.02 -14.69
C ASP A 78 5.75 35.01 -13.20
N PRO A 79 5.52 33.83 -12.61
CA PRO A 79 6.68 33.23 -11.97
C PRO A 79 6.93 31.82 -12.48
N ALA A 80 8.20 31.59 -12.82
CA ALA A 80 8.83 30.29 -12.91
C ALA A 80 8.47 29.44 -11.69
N VAL A 81 7.42 28.63 -11.81
CA VAL A 81 7.40 27.34 -11.13
C VAL A 81 8.11 26.40 -12.08
N THR A 82 9.44 26.40 -11.93
CA THR A 82 10.27 25.24 -12.22
C THR A 82 9.61 24.08 -11.50
N GLY A 83 8.69 23.41 -12.19
CA GLY A 83 8.09 22.19 -11.73
C GLY A 83 9.23 21.22 -11.64
N SER A 84 9.80 21.12 -10.43
CA SER A 84 10.68 20.04 -10.05
C SER A 84 10.07 18.80 -10.64
N ALA A 85 10.78 18.22 -11.61
CA ALA A 85 10.63 16.82 -11.92
C ALA A 85 10.82 16.11 -10.59
N VAL A 86 9.72 15.88 -9.88
CA VAL A 86 9.66 14.82 -8.89
C VAL A 86 9.87 13.61 -9.76
N THR A 87 11.13 13.21 -9.89
CA THR A 87 11.50 11.91 -10.38
C THR A 87 10.82 10.95 -9.42
N SER A 88 9.58 10.59 -9.75
CA SER A 88 8.91 9.46 -9.13
C SER A 88 9.61 8.24 -9.71
N GLU A 89 10.84 8.00 -9.24
CA GLU A 89 11.73 6.88 -9.61
C GLU A 89 11.14 5.52 -9.23
N TYR A 90 9.89 5.50 -8.74
CA TYR A 90 9.15 4.31 -8.37
C TYR A 90 7.72 4.37 -8.90
N HIS A 91 7.57 4.62 -10.20
CA HIS A 91 6.37 4.21 -10.92
C HIS A 91 6.40 2.67 -10.99
N PHE A 92 5.75 2.01 -10.02
CA PHE A 92 5.41 0.58 -10.07
C PHE A 92 3.95 0.38 -10.54
N PRO A 93 3.54 0.81 -11.75
CA PRO A 93 2.24 0.46 -12.28
C PRO A 93 2.33 -0.98 -12.83
N GLY A 94 1.18 -1.62 -13.01
CA GLY A 94 1.10 -2.89 -13.70
C GLY A 94 0.84 -4.03 -12.74
N LEU A 95 1.77 -4.97 -12.62
CA LEU A 95 1.46 -6.29 -12.05
C LEU A 95 1.30 -6.36 -10.52
N PRO A 96 2.19 -5.79 -9.69
CA PRO A 96 2.06 -5.91 -8.23
C PRO A 96 0.74 -5.31 -7.72
N ASN A 97 0.34 -4.16 -8.27
CA ASN A 97 -0.91 -3.47 -7.92
C ASN A 97 -2.15 -4.23 -8.44
N LEU A 98 -2.02 -4.90 -9.59
CA LEU A 98 -3.08 -5.75 -10.13
C LEU A 98 -3.31 -6.98 -9.25
N TYR A 99 -2.25 -7.64 -8.77
CA TYR A 99 -2.41 -8.80 -7.90
C TYR A 99 -3.02 -8.44 -6.54
N THR A 100 -2.69 -7.27 -5.99
CA THR A 100 -3.32 -6.76 -4.75
C THR A 100 -4.76 -6.28 -4.94
N SER A 101 -5.08 -5.66 -6.06
CA SER A 101 -6.49 -5.34 -6.36
C SER A 101 -7.30 -6.62 -6.57
N HIS A 102 -6.71 -7.63 -7.19
CA HIS A 102 -7.34 -8.93 -7.39
C HIS A 102 -7.56 -9.69 -6.07
N LEU A 103 -6.58 -9.76 -5.17
CA LEU A 103 -6.75 -10.45 -3.88
C LEU A 103 -7.80 -9.75 -2.99
N THR A 104 -7.87 -8.41 -3.02
CA THR A 104 -8.91 -7.67 -2.29
C THR A 104 -10.30 -7.88 -2.91
N SER A 105 -10.38 -8.00 -4.23
CA SER A 105 -11.62 -8.34 -4.95
C SER A 105 -12.10 -9.76 -4.61
N ILE A 106 -11.20 -10.74 -4.56
CA ILE A 106 -11.51 -12.12 -4.13
C ILE A 106 -12.01 -12.12 -2.69
N ALA A 107 -11.31 -11.42 -1.78
CA ALA A 107 -11.71 -11.35 -0.38
C ALA A 107 -13.12 -10.77 -0.20
N ARG A 108 -13.46 -9.70 -0.95
CA ARG A 108 -14.81 -9.12 -0.96
C ARG A 108 -15.85 -10.09 -1.53
N LYS A 109 -15.56 -10.70 -2.69
CA LYS A 109 -16.49 -11.61 -3.38
C LYS A 109 -16.77 -12.89 -2.59
N THR A 110 -15.77 -13.39 -1.88
CA THR A 110 -15.87 -14.62 -1.06
C THR A 110 -16.24 -14.33 0.40
N GLN A 111 -16.47 -13.07 0.76
CA GLN A 111 -16.75 -12.62 2.13
C GLN A 111 -15.68 -13.06 3.15
N ILE A 112 -14.43 -13.24 2.72
CA ILE A 112 -13.31 -13.61 3.57
C ILE A 112 -12.72 -12.36 4.22
N ARG A 113 -12.59 -12.39 5.55
CA ARG A 113 -11.87 -11.35 6.29
C ARG A 113 -10.38 -11.52 6.06
N LEU A 114 -9.75 -10.51 5.46
CA LEU A 114 -8.30 -10.48 5.31
C LEU A 114 -7.62 -10.40 6.69
N PRO A 115 -6.50 -11.13 6.90
CA PRO A 115 -5.70 -10.99 8.10
C PRO A 115 -5.21 -9.54 8.27
N PRO A 116 -5.07 -9.03 9.50
CA PRO A 116 -4.56 -7.67 9.75
C PRO A 116 -3.21 -7.43 9.06
N GLN A 117 -2.31 -8.42 9.08
CA GLN A 117 -0.99 -8.34 8.43
C GLN A 117 -1.11 -8.00 6.93
N VAL A 118 -2.01 -8.70 6.22
CA VAL A 118 -2.25 -8.47 4.79
C VAL A 118 -2.91 -7.11 4.55
N LYS A 119 -3.93 -6.78 5.36
CA LYS A 119 -4.66 -5.51 5.26
C LYS A 119 -3.78 -4.28 5.56
N HIS A 120 -2.74 -4.46 6.37
CA HIS A 120 -1.80 -3.41 6.75
C HIS A 120 -0.75 -3.19 5.66
N ASN A 121 -0.41 -4.24 4.92
CA ASN A 121 0.58 -4.23 3.84
C ASN A 121 0.00 -3.87 2.45
N ILE A 122 -1.18 -3.25 2.38
CA ILE A 122 -1.81 -2.84 1.11
C ILE A 122 -2.25 -1.38 1.20
N CYS A 123 -1.86 -0.58 0.23
CA CYS A 123 -2.36 0.78 0.07
C CYS A 123 -3.85 0.76 -0.27
N LYS A 124 -4.67 1.48 0.49
CA LYS A 124 -6.11 1.57 0.23
C LYS A 124 -6.48 2.44 -0.98
N ARG A 125 -5.57 3.32 -1.43
CA ARG A 125 -5.82 4.28 -2.51
C ARG A 125 -5.48 3.70 -3.89
N CYS A 126 -4.27 3.17 -4.03
CA CYS A 126 -3.74 2.67 -5.32
C CYS A 126 -3.46 1.17 -5.34
N SER A 127 -3.85 0.43 -4.28
CA SER A 127 -3.58 -1.00 -4.12
C SER A 127 -2.12 -1.42 -4.02
N THR A 128 -1.14 -0.50 -4.08
CA THR A 128 0.29 -0.87 -3.98
C THR A 128 0.62 -1.67 -2.71
N PRO A 129 1.33 -2.81 -2.82
CA PRO A 129 1.83 -3.53 -1.65
C PRO A 129 2.79 -2.63 -0.88
N LEU A 130 2.58 -2.47 0.42
CA LEU A 130 3.41 -1.65 1.30
C LEU A 130 4.50 -2.54 1.90
N LEU A 131 5.70 -2.48 1.33
CA LEU A 131 6.90 -3.15 1.80
C LEU A 131 7.83 -2.07 2.37
N SER A 132 8.17 -2.21 3.65
CA SER A 132 9.06 -1.27 4.35
C SER A 132 10.35 -1.06 3.55
N HIS A 133 10.74 0.20 3.43
CA HIS A 133 11.96 0.67 2.73
C HIS A 133 11.91 0.57 1.19
N LEU A 134 10.97 -0.17 0.61
CA LEU A 134 10.82 -0.31 -0.84
C LEU A 134 9.73 0.61 -1.39
N THR A 135 8.48 0.26 -1.11
CA THR A 135 7.28 0.95 -1.64
C THR A 135 6.58 1.81 -0.59
N CYS A 136 6.96 1.68 0.67
CA CYS A 136 6.50 2.53 1.75
C CYS A 136 7.61 2.97 2.68
N THR A 137 7.42 4.15 3.26
CA THR A 137 8.22 4.66 4.37
C THR A 137 7.42 4.47 5.65
N THR A 138 7.94 3.68 6.58
CA THR A 138 7.27 3.40 7.86
C THR A 138 8.03 4.09 8.99
N ARG A 139 7.32 4.80 9.86
CA ARG A 139 7.85 5.49 11.04
C ARG A 139 6.87 5.39 12.21
N ILE A 140 7.39 5.44 13.44
CA ILE A 140 6.55 5.55 14.63
C ILE A 140 6.49 7.01 15.02
N GLU A 141 5.27 7.55 15.14
CA GLU A 141 5.00 8.92 15.57
C GLU A 141 4.23 8.88 16.88
N ASN A 142 4.66 9.65 17.88
CA ASN A 142 3.91 9.91 19.09
C ASN A 142 3.59 11.40 19.16
N LEU A 143 2.34 11.75 18.82
CA LEU A 143 1.87 13.14 18.82
C LEU A 143 1.26 13.56 20.17
N SER A 144 1.48 12.78 21.24
CA SER A 144 1.12 13.22 22.59
C SER A 144 2.05 14.34 23.05
N ARG A 145 1.59 15.15 24.02
CA ARG A 145 2.37 16.23 24.61
C ARG A 145 3.71 15.67 25.11
N ASP A 146 4.81 16.14 24.51
CA ASP A 146 6.20 15.74 24.78
C ASP A 146 6.49 14.23 24.63
N GLY A 147 5.66 13.49 23.89
CA GLY A 147 5.79 12.03 23.80
C GLY A 147 5.53 11.29 25.12
N GLY A 148 4.95 11.96 26.12
CA GLY A 148 4.84 11.43 27.48
C GLY A 148 3.89 10.23 27.65
N LYS A 149 3.10 9.88 26.63
CA LYS A 149 2.16 8.75 26.67
C LYS A 149 2.65 7.61 25.77
N PRO A 150 3.28 6.54 26.29
CA PRO A 150 3.80 5.45 25.46
C PRO A 150 2.69 4.65 24.74
N TRP A 151 1.45 4.68 25.24
CA TRP A 151 0.30 4.04 24.57
C TRP A 151 -0.25 4.85 23.38
N ALA A 152 0.30 6.04 23.13
CA ALA A 152 -0.10 6.92 22.02
C ALA A 152 0.80 6.77 20.78
N ASP A 153 1.67 5.76 20.76
CA ASP A 153 2.51 5.46 19.61
C ASP A 153 1.66 5.03 18.40
N VAL A 154 1.91 5.64 17.26
CA VAL A 154 1.22 5.35 15.99
C VAL A 154 2.25 5.02 14.93
N GLN A 155 2.16 3.83 14.36
CA GLN A 155 2.90 3.48 13.16
C GLN A 155 2.23 4.15 11.97
N THR A 156 2.98 5.06 11.36
CA THR A 156 2.62 5.76 10.14
C THR A 156 3.37 5.13 8.98
N SER A 157 2.64 4.62 7.98
CA SER A 157 3.19 4.10 6.72
C SER A 157 2.74 4.96 5.55
N ASP A 158 3.70 5.62 4.90
CA ASP A 158 3.49 6.50 3.75
C ASP A 158 3.75 5.74 2.46
N CYS A 159 2.75 5.68 1.58
CA CYS A 159 2.88 5.04 0.27
C CYS A 159 3.70 5.93 -0.68
N ARG A 160 4.82 5.41 -1.20
CA ARG A 160 5.68 6.16 -2.14
C ARG A 160 5.05 6.35 -3.52
N ALA A 161 4.09 5.49 -3.90
CA ALA A 161 3.45 5.54 -5.21
C ALA A 161 2.35 6.63 -5.32
N CYS A 162 1.53 6.81 -4.29
CA CYS A 162 0.39 7.77 -4.33
C CYS A 162 0.37 8.78 -3.17
N GLY A 163 1.36 8.76 -2.28
CA GLY A 163 1.46 9.64 -1.12
C GLY A 163 0.44 9.36 0.00
N ALA A 164 -0.41 8.34 -0.12
CA ALA A 164 -1.41 8.05 0.91
C ALA A 164 -0.75 7.60 2.22
N ARG A 165 -1.14 8.23 3.32
CA ARG A 165 -0.68 7.93 4.68
C ARG A 165 -1.62 6.97 5.39
N ARG A 166 -1.08 5.89 5.96
CA ARG A 166 -1.80 4.96 6.83
C ARG A 166 -1.30 5.08 8.26
N ARG A 167 -2.21 5.08 9.23
CA ARG A 167 -1.90 5.10 10.67
C ARG A 167 -2.45 3.87 11.36
N VAL A 168 -1.65 3.21 12.18
CA VAL A 168 -2.03 2.06 13.02
C VAL A 168 -1.48 2.29 14.43
N PRO A 169 -2.31 2.28 15.49
CA PRO A 169 -1.81 2.40 16.85
C PRO A 169 -0.92 1.20 17.19
N VAL A 170 0.20 1.47 17.84
CA VAL A 170 1.19 0.49 18.32
C VAL A 170 1.17 0.48 19.84
N GLY A 171 1.30 -0.68 20.46
CA GLY A 171 1.39 -0.80 21.92
C GLY A 171 0.09 -0.54 22.69
N ALA A 172 -0.98 -0.07 22.03
CA ALA A 172 -2.29 0.09 22.66
C ALA A 172 -2.88 -1.28 23.04
N LYS A 173 -3.11 -1.50 24.34
CA LYS A 173 -3.82 -2.69 24.82
C LYS A 173 -5.24 -2.67 24.25
N ARG A 174 -5.69 -3.81 23.73
CA ARG A 174 -7.09 -3.97 23.32
C ARG A 174 -7.98 -3.76 24.54
N GLN A 175 -9.00 -2.92 24.42
CA GLN A 175 -10.01 -2.79 25.44
C GLN A 175 -10.71 -4.14 25.62
N LEU A 176 -10.86 -4.57 26.87
CA LEU A 176 -11.52 -5.82 27.22
C LEU A 176 -12.97 -5.82 26.71
N GLY A 177 -13.43 -7.00 26.32
CA GLY A 177 -14.82 -7.18 25.87
C GLY A 177 -15.80 -6.86 27.00
N LYS A 178 -17.07 -6.58 26.67
CA LYS A 178 -18.10 -6.30 27.69
C LYS A 178 -18.20 -7.45 28.70
N ALA A 179 -18.28 -8.70 28.22
CA ALA A 179 -18.41 -9.86 29.10
C ALA A 179 -17.21 -10.04 30.05
N GLU A 180 -16.00 -9.80 29.55
CA GLU A 180 -14.76 -9.87 30.34
C GLU A 180 -14.69 -8.75 31.36
N ARG A 181 -15.13 -7.54 30.99
CA ARG A 181 -15.26 -6.42 31.91
C ARG A 181 -16.30 -6.67 32.99
N ASP A 182 -17.45 -7.22 32.63
CA ASP A 182 -18.54 -7.55 33.55
C ASP A 182 -18.12 -8.68 34.51
N ALA A 183 -17.31 -9.64 34.05
CA ALA A 183 -16.73 -10.69 34.90
C ALA A 183 -15.75 -10.10 35.92
N LEU A 184 -14.84 -9.20 35.50
CA LEU A 184 -13.91 -8.52 36.40
C LEU A 184 -14.63 -7.64 37.45
N ILE A 185 -15.74 -7.01 37.08
CA ILE A 185 -16.55 -6.21 38.02
C ILE A 185 -17.21 -7.12 39.06
N LYS A 186 -17.74 -8.28 38.67
CA LYS A 186 -18.32 -9.25 39.61
C LYS A 186 -17.28 -9.84 40.55
N GLU A 187 -16.11 -10.24 40.03
CA GLU A 187 -15.01 -10.75 40.83
C GLU A 187 -14.51 -9.71 41.86
N ALA A 188 -14.54 -8.42 41.49
CA ALA A 188 -14.18 -7.32 42.39
C ALA A 188 -15.25 -7.05 43.47
N ASP A 189 -16.53 -7.21 43.15
CA ASP A 189 -17.65 -7.08 44.09
C ASP A 189 -17.66 -8.24 45.11
N ASP A 190 -17.58 -9.48 44.61
CA ASP A 190 -17.54 -10.70 45.43
C ASP A 190 -16.31 -10.76 46.35
N GLY A 191 -15.19 -10.17 45.93
CA GLY A 191 -13.97 -10.05 46.73
C GLY A 191 -14.05 -9.04 47.89
N ASN A 192 -14.95 -8.05 47.81
CA ASN A 192 -15.12 -7.01 48.81
C ASN A 192 -16.09 -7.40 49.95
N VAL A 193 -16.75 -8.57 49.86
CA VAL A 193 -17.71 -9.09 50.86
C VAL A 193 -17.01 -9.81 52.04
N LYS A 194 -15.68 -9.74 52.16
CA LYS A 194 -14.95 -10.43 53.24
C LYS A 194 -14.88 -9.62 54.54
N HIS A 195 -15.77 -10.02 55.46
CA HIS A 195 -15.74 -9.94 56.94
C HIS A 195 -15.80 -8.54 57.60
N ARG A 196 -17.01 -8.20 58.05
CA ARG A 196 -17.25 -7.43 59.28
C ARG A 196 -17.98 -8.32 60.28
#